data_AF-A0A7K9C3G9-F1
#
_entry.id   AF-A0A7K9C3G9-F1
#
_cell.length_a   1.000
_cell.length_b   1.000
_cell.length_c   1.000
_cell.angle_alpha   90.00
_cell.angle_beta   90.00
_cell.angle_gamma   90.00
#
_symmetry.space_group_name_H-M   'P 1'
#
loop_
_entity.id
_entity.type
_entity.pdbx_description
1 polymer ?
#
loop_
_entity_poly.entity_id
_entity_poly.type
_entity_poly.pdbx_seq_one_letter_code
_entity_poly.pdbx_strand_id
1 'polypeptide(L)'
;PALSGSSPQRDVWVEQPPRSSRGGRSPRAVLSLHADIQREEEKVKRSIKEAAKKGQRDVCVILAKELIRSRRAVAKLYASKAHMNSVLMGMKNQLAVLRVAGSLQKSTEVMKAMQNLVKIPEIQATMRELSKEMMK
;
A
#
# COMPACT_ATOMS: atom_id res chain seq x y z
N PRO A 1 50.88 37.21 -22.96
CA PRO A 1 50.73 36.12 -23.96
C PRO A 1 50.13 34.87 -23.30
N ALA A 2 48.89 34.53 -23.72
CA ALA A 2 48.10 33.31 -23.51
C ALA A 2 47.86 32.85 -22.05
N LEU A 3 46.69 32.98 -21.41
CA LEU A 3 45.32 32.49 -21.70
C LEU A 3 45.21 30.96 -21.91
N SER A 4 44.87 30.25 -20.85
CA SER A 4 43.80 29.21 -20.78
C SER A 4 43.69 28.78 -19.31
N GLY A 5 42.59 28.93 -18.58
CA GLY A 5 41.23 28.57 -18.95
C GLY A 5 40.93 27.19 -18.36
N SER A 6 40.68 27.10 -17.05
CA SER A 6 40.22 25.85 -16.41
C SER A 6 39.47 26.14 -15.11
N SER A 7 38.24 26.62 -15.26
CA SER A 7 37.11 26.08 -14.51
C SER A 7 36.12 25.65 -15.59
N PRO A 8 35.46 24.49 -15.54
CA PRO A 8 34.63 24.10 -14.39
C PRO A 8 34.51 22.57 -14.16
N GLN A 9 34.00 22.17 -12.99
CA GLN A 9 33.09 21.04 -12.72
C GLN A 9 33.15 20.87 -11.19
N ARG A 10 32.28 21.51 -10.41
CA ARG A 10 31.07 20.86 -9.88
C ARG A 10 31.25 19.36 -9.64
N ASP A 11 32.15 19.02 -8.73
CA ASP A 11 31.99 17.83 -7.89
C ASP A 11 30.85 18.10 -6.90
N VAL A 12 29.64 18.20 -7.47
CA VAL A 12 28.45 17.85 -6.73
C VAL A 12 28.64 16.37 -6.44
N TRP A 13 29.07 16.07 -5.21
CA TRP A 13 28.67 14.84 -4.56
C TRP A 13 27.14 14.85 -4.52
N VAL A 14 26.53 14.56 -5.68
CA VAL A 14 25.21 13.96 -5.74
C VAL A 14 25.49 12.59 -5.18
N GLU A 15 25.44 12.50 -3.86
CA GLU A 15 25.25 11.26 -3.14
C GLU A 15 23.99 10.66 -3.74
N GLN A 16 24.17 9.87 -4.82
CA GLN A 16 23.10 9.13 -5.43
C GLN A 16 22.67 8.16 -4.34
N PRO A 17 21.46 8.29 -3.78
CA PRO A 17 21.02 7.37 -2.75
C PRO A 17 21.10 5.96 -3.35
N PRO A 18 21.58 4.97 -2.59
CA PRO A 18 21.86 3.65 -3.12
C PRO A 18 20.65 3.11 -3.88
N ARG A 19 20.94 2.58 -5.08
CA ARG A 19 19.98 2.07 -6.08
C ARG A 19 19.12 0.88 -5.58
N SER A 20 19.23 0.52 -4.29
CA SER A 20 18.48 -0.52 -3.59
C SER A 20 17.11 -0.08 -3.07
N SER A 21 16.73 1.20 -3.20
CA SER A 21 15.41 1.68 -2.73
C SER A 21 14.29 1.58 -3.77
N ARG A 22 14.56 1.06 -4.97
CA ARG A 22 13.53 0.78 -6.00
C ARG A 22 12.70 -0.51 -5.72
N GLY A 23 12.66 -0.93 -4.47
CA GLY A 23 11.84 -2.04 -3.96
C GLY A 23 10.54 -1.59 -3.27
N GLY A 24 9.99 -0.43 -3.62
CA GLY A 24 8.72 0.06 -3.05
C GLY A 24 7.49 -0.41 -3.82
N ARG A 25 7.38 -1.72 -4.12
CA ARG A 25 6.15 -2.28 -4.72
C ARG A 25 5.13 -2.50 -3.60
N SER A 26 4.40 -1.47 -3.16
CA SER A 26 3.61 -1.63 -1.92
C SER A 26 2.24 -0.92 -1.80
N PRO A 27 1.97 0.30 -2.30
CA PRO A 27 0.57 0.81 -2.27
C PRO A 27 -0.28 0.34 -3.47
N ARG A 28 0.38 -0.10 -4.55
CA ARG A 28 -0.25 -0.35 -5.85
C ARG A 28 -1.01 -1.67 -5.95
N ALA A 29 -0.65 -2.71 -5.19
CA ALA A 29 -1.29 -4.02 -5.33
C ALA A 29 -2.78 -3.98 -4.92
N VAL A 30 -3.09 -3.27 -3.84
CA VAL A 30 -4.46 -3.07 -3.36
C VAL A 30 -5.24 -2.18 -4.31
N LEU A 31 -4.65 -1.06 -4.73
CA LEU A 31 -5.24 -0.16 -5.72
C LEU A 31 -5.48 -0.89 -7.06
N SER A 32 -4.58 -1.78 -7.46
CA SER A 32 -4.74 -2.65 -8.61
C SER A 32 -5.90 -3.60 -8.41
N LEU A 33 -5.98 -4.32 -7.30
CA LEU A 33 -7.08 -5.25 -7.04
C LEU A 33 -8.45 -4.54 -7.04
N HIS A 34 -8.53 -3.33 -6.49
CA HIS A 34 -9.74 -2.52 -6.57
C HIS A 34 -10.06 -2.10 -8.01
N ALA A 35 -9.06 -1.65 -8.77
CA ALA A 35 -9.22 -1.28 -10.18
C ALA A 35 -9.60 -2.48 -11.06
N ASP A 36 -9.10 -3.67 -10.73
CA ASP A 36 -9.37 -4.91 -11.45
C ASP A 36 -10.78 -5.40 -11.14
N ILE A 37 -11.23 -5.33 -9.88
CA ILE A 37 -12.63 -5.61 -9.51
C ILE A 37 -13.57 -4.59 -10.16
N GLN A 38 -13.25 -3.30 -10.18
CA GLN A 38 -14.08 -2.28 -10.84
C GLN A 38 -14.19 -2.49 -12.36
N ARG A 39 -13.08 -2.84 -13.02
CA ARG A 39 -13.09 -3.18 -14.45
C ARG A 39 -13.96 -4.40 -14.73
N GLU A 40 -13.93 -5.40 -13.85
CA GLU A 40 -14.77 -6.58 -13.98
C GLU A 40 -16.25 -6.25 -13.71
N GLU A 41 -16.56 -5.39 -12.72
CA GLU A 41 -17.93 -4.90 -12.50
C GLU A 41 -18.49 -4.16 -13.72
N GLU A 42 -17.68 -3.38 -14.44
CA GLU A 42 -18.11 -2.72 -15.67
C GLU A 42 -18.41 -3.69 -16.81
N LYS A 43 -17.66 -4.80 -16.92
CA LYS A 43 -17.97 -5.86 -17.90
C LYS A 43 -19.27 -6.54 -17.53
N VAL A 44 -19.45 -6.92 -16.26
CA VAL A 44 -20.69 -7.55 -15.76
C VAL A 44 -21.90 -6.66 -16.00
N LYS A 45 -21.78 -5.33 -15.79
CA LYS A 45 -22.85 -4.37 -16.12
C LYS A 45 -23.23 -4.37 -17.60
N ARG A 46 -22.25 -4.48 -18.51
CA ARG A 46 -22.50 -4.58 -19.96
C ARG A 46 -23.21 -5.89 -20.29
N SER A 47 -22.73 -7.01 -19.74
CA SER A 47 -23.34 -8.34 -19.93
C SER A 47 -24.78 -8.40 -19.40
N ILE A 48 -25.09 -7.73 -18.27
CA ILE A 48 -26.47 -7.62 -17.76
C ILE A 48 -27.36 -6.87 -18.75
N LYS A 49 -26.89 -5.75 -19.31
CA LYS A 49 -27.68 -4.97 -20.29
C LYS A 49 -27.95 -5.78 -21.57
N GLU A 50 -26.97 -6.54 -22.03
CA GLU A 50 -27.14 -7.42 -23.20
C GLU A 50 -28.08 -8.59 -22.93
N ALA A 51 -27.94 -9.27 -21.78
CA ALA A 51 -28.82 -10.36 -21.38
C ALA A 51 -30.27 -9.87 -21.17
N ALA A 52 -30.44 -8.65 -20.63
CA ALA A 52 -31.75 -8.02 -20.47
C ALA A 52 -32.43 -7.74 -21.81
N LYS A 53 -31.69 -7.24 -22.82
CA LYS A 53 -32.21 -7.04 -24.19
C LYS A 53 -32.63 -8.34 -24.85
N LYS A 54 -31.96 -9.45 -24.53
CA LYS A 54 -32.27 -10.80 -25.03
C LYS A 54 -33.39 -11.51 -24.26
N GLY A 55 -33.97 -10.88 -23.23
CA GLY A 55 -35.04 -11.46 -22.41
C GLY A 55 -34.61 -12.60 -21.47
N GLN A 56 -33.29 -12.79 -21.26
CA GLN A 56 -32.75 -13.88 -20.44
C GLN A 56 -32.79 -13.53 -18.96
N ARG A 57 -33.95 -13.75 -18.33
CA ARG A 57 -34.22 -13.34 -16.94
C ARG A 57 -33.32 -14.04 -15.92
N ASP A 58 -33.05 -15.33 -16.09
CA ASP A 58 -32.22 -16.11 -15.15
C ASP A 58 -30.75 -15.67 -15.16
N VAL A 59 -30.21 -15.38 -16.35
CA VAL A 59 -28.84 -14.88 -16.54
C VAL A 59 -28.69 -13.51 -15.87
N CYS A 60 -29.67 -12.62 -16.02
CA CYS A 60 -29.67 -11.32 -15.32
C CYS A 60 -29.64 -11.48 -13.79
N VAL A 61 -30.38 -12.45 -13.23
CA VAL A 61 -30.41 -12.70 -11.78
C VAL A 61 -29.06 -13.22 -11.28
N ILE A 62 -28.42 -14.14 -12.01
CA ILE A 62 -27.11 -14.68 -11.64
C ILE A 62 -26.04 -13.56 -11.68
N LEU A 63 -26.00 -12.80 -12.77
CA LEU A 63 -25.05 -11.68 -12.92
C LEU A 63 -25.28 -10.57 -11.89
N ALA A 64 -26.53 -10.29 -11.54
CA ALA A 64 -26.85 -9.32 -10.48
C ALA A 64 -26.38 -9.78 -9.10
N LYS A 65 -26.52 -11.08 -8.78
CA LYS A 65 -25.98 -11.66 -7.54
C LYS A 65 -24.46 -11.55 -7.50
N GLU A 66 -23.79 -11.80 -8.63
CA GLU A 66 -22.34 -11.69 -8.72
C GLU A 66 -21.87 -10.25 -8.53
N LEU A 67 -22.57 -9.26 -9.11
CA LEU A 67 -22.28 -7.84 -8.88
C LEU A 67 -22.38 -7.45 -7.40
N ILE A 68 -23.38 -7.97 -6.67
CA ILE A 68 -23.53 -7.71 -5.24
C ILE A 68 -22.37 -8.33 -4.44
N ARG A 69 -21.91 -9.53 -4.82
CA ARG A 69 -20.75 -10.18 -4.18
C ARG A 69 -19.47 -9.38 -4.40
N SER A 70 -19.20 -8.91 -5.61
CA SER A 70 -18.06 -8.04 -5.92
C SER A 70 -18.06 -6.77 -5.07
N ARG A 71 -19.21 -6.09 -4.96
CA ARG A 71 -19.34 -4.90 -4.10
C ARG A 71 -19.07 -5.19 -2.62
N ARG A 72 -19.57 -6.32 -2.10
CA ARG A 72 -19.29 -6.73 -0.72
C ARG A 72 -17.81 -7.05 -0.50
N ALA A 73 -17.14 -7.66 -1.48
CA ALA A 73 -15.71 -7.91 -1.43
C ALA A 73 -14.92 -6.59 -1.38
N VAL A 74 -15.27 -5.61 -2.21
CA VAL A 74 -14.67 -4.27 -2.19
C VAL A 74 -14.89 -3.56 -0.85
N ALA A 75 -16.11 -3.59 -0.32
CA ALA A 75 -16.40 -2.99 0.99
C ALA A 75 -15.56 -3.62 2.11
N LYS A 76 -15.38 -4.95 2.09
CA LYS A 76 -14.51 -5.66 3.04
C LYS A 76 -13.04 -5.26 2.87
N LEU A 77 -12.55 -5.12 1.64
CA LEU A 77 -11.18 -4.64 1.38
C LEU A 77 -10.96 -3.22 1.93
N TYR A 78 -11.92 -2.31 1.75
CA TYR A 78 -11.84 -0.96 2.34
C TYR A 78 -11.83 -0.98 3.87
N ALA A 79 -12.68 -1.80 4.49
CA ALA A 79 -12.69 -1.97 5.94
C ALA A 79 -11.34 -2.52 6.45
N SER A 80 -10.78 -3.53 5.79
CA SER A 80 -9.46 -4.08 6.10
C SER A 80 -8.36 -3.02 5.96
N LYS A 81 -8.41 -2.19 4.92
CA LYS A 81 -7.46 -1.08 4.71
C LYS A 81 -7.53 -0.05 5.84
N ALA A 82 -8.73 0.34 6.25
CA ALA A 82 -8.93 1.26 7.37
C ALA A 82 -8.39 0.67 8.68
N HIS A 83 -8.66 -0.61 8.94
CA HIS A 83 -8.12 -1.32 10.11
C HIS A 83 -6.59 -1.34 10.10
N MET A 84 -5.96 -1.66 8.98
CA MET A 84 -4.50 -1.65 8.84
C MET A 84 -3.90 -0.25 9.08
N ASN A 85 -4.54 0.80 8.57
CA ASN A 85 -4.13 2.18 8.84
C ASN A 85 -4.23 2.54 10.32
N SER A 86 -5.29 2.10 11.00
CA SER A 86 -5.45 2.31 12.45
C SER A 86 -4.33 1.64 13.25
N VAL A 87 -4.01 0.39 12.93
CA VAL A 87 -2.91 -0.34 13.60
C VAL A 87 -1.57 0.37 13.35
N LEU A 88 -1.34 0.85 12.12
CA LEU A 88 -0.14 1.61 11.78
C LEU A 88 -0.03 2.92 12.59
N MET A 89 -1.13 3.62 12.82
CA MET A 89 -1.13 4.84 13.65
C MET A 89 -0.88 4.53 15.12
N GLY A 90 -1.50 3.46 15.66
CA GLY A 90 -1.25 3.00 17.02
C GLY A 90 0.23 2.69 17.25
N MET A 91 0.87 2.04 16.28
CA MET A 91 2.30 1.75 16.33
C MET A 91 3.19 2.98 16.21
N LYS A 92 2.86 3.94 15.34
CA LYS A 92 3.56 5.23 15.27
C LYS A 92 3.50 5.97 16.60
N ASN A 93 2.34 5.98 17.24
CA ASN A 93 2.17 6.58 18.56
C ASN A 93 3.03 5.88 19.62
N GLN A 94 3.05 4.54 19.64
CA GLN A 94 3.92 3.78 20.53
C GLN A 94 5.40 4.11 20.31
N LEU A 95 5.86 4.22 19.06
CA LEU A 95 7.23 4.63 18.75
C LEU A 95 7.53 6.04 19.29
N ALA A 96 6.62 7.00 19.10
CA ALA A 96 6.78 8.36 19.63
C ALA A 96 6.89 8.36 21.17
N VAL A 97 6.06 7.58 21.86
CA VAL A 97 6.13 7.41 23.32
C VAL A 97 7.48 6.80 23.73
N LEU A 98 7.96 5.78 23.01
CA LEU A 98 9.26 5.15 23.28
C LEU A 98 10.44 6.09 23.08
N ARG A 99 10.39 6.94 22.05
CA ARG A 99 11.41 7.97 21.79
C ARG A 99 11.52 8.97 22.93
N VAL A 100 10.39 9.34 23.55
CA VAL A 100 10.36 10.28 24.68
C VAL A 100 10.72 9.58 26.01
N ALA A 101 10.30 8.34 26.20
CA ALA A 101 10.48 7.61 27.46
C ALA A 101 11.86 6.95 27.61
N GLY A 102 12.64 6.79 26.54
CA GLY A 102 14.00 6.21 26.58
C GLY A 102 14.06 4.71 26.94
N SER A 103 12.92 4.07 27.19
CA SER A 103 12.84 2.67 27.65
C SER A 103 12.60 1.71 26.48
N LEU A 104 13.65 1.36 25.73
CA LEU A 104 13.58 0.36 24.65
C LEU A 104 13.28 -1.06 25.16
N GLN A 105 13.55 -1.33 26.44
CA GLN A 105 13.56 -2.66 27.04
C GLN A 105 12.18 -3.34 27.18
N LYS A 106 11.07 -2.60 27.09
CA LYS A 106 9.70 -3.15 27.15
C LYS A 106 9.01 -3.32 25.78
N SER A 107 9.71 -3.04 24.68
CA SER A 107 9.10 -2.87 23.35
C SER A 107 9.12 -4.12 22.47
N THR A 108 9.50 -5.28 23.01
CA THR A 108 9.59 -6.54 22.26
C THR A 108 8.24 -6.99 21.69
N GLU A 109 7.14 -6.71 22.38
CA GLU A 109 5.78 -6.98 21.90
C GLU A 109 5.41 -6.07 20.71
N VAL A 110 5.78 -4.80 20.77
CA VAL A 110 5.57 -3.84 19.68
C VAL A 110 6.40 -4.25 18.46
N MET A 111 7.67 -4.64 18.65
CA MET A 111 8.51 -5.18 17.57
C MET A 111 7.93 -6.47 16.98
N LYS A 112 7.34 -7.35 17.79
CA LYS A 112 6.72 -8.58 17.31
C LYS A 112 5.45 -8.31 16.49
N ALA A 113 4.60 -7.40 16.96
CA ALA A 113 3.44 -6.93 16.20
C ALA A 113 3.88 -6.29 14.87
N MET A 114 4.93 -5.49 14.92
CA MET A 114 5.53 -4.85 13.75
C MET A 114 6.06 -5.83 12.73
N GLN A 115 6.78 -6.85 13.18
CA GLN A 115 7.34 -7.88 12.31
C GLN A 115 6.24 -8.66 11.56
N ASN A 116 5.09 -8.85 12.20
CA ASN A 116 3.93 -9.45 11.55
C ASN A 116 3.32 -8.51 10.50
N LEU A 117 3.31 -7.20 10.74
CA LEU A 117 2.78 -6.21 9.80
C LEU A 117 3.73 -5.92 8.62
N VAL A 118 5.05 -6.07 8.77
CA VAL A 118 6.03 -5.98 7.66
C VAL A 118 5.75 -7.03 6.56
N LYS A 119 5.11 -8.16 6.91
CA LYS A 119 4.74 -9.21 5.94
C LYS A 119 3.59 -8.79 5.03
N ILE A 120 2.85 -7.76 5.39
CA ILE A 120 1.73 -7.25 4.60
C ILE A 120 2.32 -6.30 3.54
N PRO A 121 2.25 -6.65 2.24
CA PRO A 121 2.88 -5.88 1.18
C PRO A 121 2.35 -4.45 1.09
N GLU A 122 1.17 -4.16 1.64
CA GLU A 122 0.50 -2.86 1.59
C GLU A 122 1.12 -1.79 2.51
N ILE A 123 1.67 -2.24 3.64
CA ILE A 123 2.26 -1.39 4.70
C ILE A 123 3.73 -1.75 4.97
N GLN A 124 4.30 -2.63 4.15
CA GLN A 124 5.66 -3.11 4.31
C GLN A 124 6.70 -1.98 4.25
N ALA A 125 6.51 -1.00 3.35
CA ALA A 125 7.45 0.11 3.20
C ALA A 125 7.48 0.99 4.46
N THR A 126 6.31 1.37 4.97
CA THR A 126 6.18 2.19 6.17
C THR A 126 6.65 1.46 7.43
N MET A 127 6.35 0.16 7.56
CA MET A 127 6.81 -0.63 8.69
C MET A 127 8.32 -0.86 8.67
N ARG A 128 8.93 -1.02 7.50
CA ARG A 128 10.40 -1.14 7.40
C ARG A 128 11.11 0.15 7.83
N GLU A 129 10.55 1.30 7.48
CA GLU A 129 11.07 2.61 7.88
C GLU A 129 10.98 2.83 9.39
N LEU A 130 9.80 2.60 9.97
CA LEU A 130 9.60 2.65 11.42
C LEU A 130 10.51 1.66 12.16
N SER A 131 10.80 0.48 11.58
CA SER A 131 11.69 -0.52 12.20
C SER A 131 13.13 -0.02 12.25
N LYS A 132 13.55 0.71 11.21
CA LYS A 132 14.88 1.29 11.12
C LYS A 132 15.03 2.45 12.09
N GLU A 133 13.97 3.23 12.32
CA GLU A 133 13.95 4.28 13.35
C GLU A 133 14.02 3.73 14.78
N MET A 134 13.48 2.53 15.04
CA MET A 134 13.56 1.91 16.37
C MET A 134 14.89 1.22 16.68
N MET A 135 15.67 0.84 15.66
CA MET A 135 16.99 0.21 15.83
C MET A 135 18.14 1.24 15.88
N LYS A 136 17.83 2.53 15.85
CA LYS A 136 18.77 3.63 16.06
C LYS A 136 18.67 4.14 17.48
#